data_AF-A0A5P8Z3C4-F1
#
_entry.id   AF-A0A5P8Z3C4-F1
#
_cell.length_a   1.000
_cell.length_b   1.000
_cell.length_c   1.000
_cell.angle_alpha   90.00
_cell.angle_beta   90.00
_cell.angle_gamma   90.00
#
_symmetry.space_group_name_H-M   'P 1'
#
loop_
_entity.id
_entity.type
_entity.pdbx_description
1 polymer ?
#
loop_
_entity_poly.entity_id
_entity_poly.type
_entity_poly.pdbx_seq_one_letter_code
_entity_poly.pdbx_strand_id
1 'polypeptide(L)'
;MTKSLTHEQRLAEARQRVRLERHLADQGVPEGARDHFLNEMTGTELIRSYLNGAPEPSIDELVQSVYATERGKLLREILDEAEQLDAAPKATARDEQLRRLADLPPAARMTEARRLGIA
;
A
#
# COMPACT_ATOMS: atom_id res chain seq x y z
N MET A 1 -32.09 -1.63 -9.47
CA MET A 1 -32.41 -2.66 -8.46
C MET A 1 -31.16 -3.49 -8.22
N THR A 2 -30.44 -3.26 -7.13
CA THR A 2 -29.34 -4.14 -6.70
C THR A 2 -29.97 -5.43 -6.18
N LYS A 3 -29.84 -6.52 -6.94
CA LYS A 3 -30.33 -7.83 -6.53
C LYS A 3 -29.50 -8.26 -5.31
N SER A 4 -30.13 -8.41 -4.16
CA SER A 4 -29.45 -8.86 -2.94
C SER A 4 -28.90 -10.27 -3.15
N LEU A 5 -27.63 -10.49 -2.77
CA LEU A 5 -27.00 -11.80 -2.86
C LEU A 5 -27.73 -12.84 -1.99
N THR A 6 -27.82 -14.06 -2.50
CA THR A 6 -28.32 -15.22 -1.74
C THR A 6 -27.36 -15.56 -0.59
N HIS A 7 -27.80 -16.39 0.36
CA HIS A 7 -26.94 -16.80 1.47
C HIS A 7 -25.67 -17.53 0.99
N GLU A 8 -25.81 -18.42 0.01
CA GLU A 8 -24.69 -19.14 -0.60
C GLU A 8 -23.71 -18.19 -1.31
N GLN A 9 -24.23 -17.21 -2.04
CA GLN A 9 -23.40 -16.19 -2.70
C GLN A 9 -22.65 -15.33 -1.69
N ARG A 10 -23.28 -14.94 -0.57
CA ARG A 10 -22.60 -14.20 0.50
C ARG A 10 -21.48 -15.03 1.13
N LEU A 11 -21.69 -16.33 1.33
CA LEU A 11 -20.67 -17.22 1.86
C LEU A 11 -19.50 -17.39 0.87
N ALA A 12 -19.81 -17.54 -0.41
CA ALA A 12 -18.81 -17.64 -1.47
C ALA A 12 -17.98 -16.34 -1.58
N GLU A 13 -18.65 -15.18 -1.55
CA GLU A 13 -17.98 -13.87 -1.54
C GLU A 13 -17.07 -13.73 -0.31
N ALA A 14 -17.57 -14.05 0.88
CA ALA A 14 -16.80 -13.96 2.13
C ALA A 14 -15.54 -14.84 2.09
N ARG A 15 -15.61 -16.03 1.48
CA ARG A 15 -14.43 -16.88 1.28
C ARG A 15 -13.38 -16.20 0.40
N GLN A 16 -13.79 -15.56 -0.70
CA GLN A 16 -12.85 -14.82 -1.55
C GLN A 16 -12.26 -13.61 -0.85
N ARG A 17 -13.06 -12.89 -0.03
CA ARG A 17 -12.55 -11.78 0.80
C ARG A 17 -11.44 -12.25 1.73
N VAL A 18 -11.64 -13.35 2.46
CA VAL A 18 -10.63 -13.90 3.38
C VAL A 18 -9.38 -14.35 2.62
N ARG A 19 -9.54 -14.99 1.46
CA ARG A 19 -8.41 -15.39 0.60
C ARG A 19 -7.59 -14.18 0.16
N LEU A 20 -8.25 -13.13 -0.32
CA LEU A 20 -7.61 -11.89 -0.77
C LEU A 20 -6.93 -11.15 0.40
N GLU A 21 -7.63 -11.01 1.52
CA GLU A 21 -7.11 -10.34 2.72
C GLU A 21 -5.81 -10.99 3.20
N ARG A 22 -5.80 -12.32 3.30
CA ARG A 22 -4.62 -13.08 3.72
C ARG A 22 -3.47 -12.92 2.73
N HIS A 23 -3.74 -13.00 1.43
CA HIS A 23 -2.71 -12.81 0.41
C HIS A 23 -2.08 -11.41 0.49
N LEU A 24 -2.90 -10.37 0.65
CA LEU A 24 -2.41 -9.00 0.81
C LEU A 24 -1.62 -8.82 2.12
N ALA A 25 -2.04 -9.50 3.20
CA ALA A 25 -1.29 -9.55 4.46
C ALA A 25 0.11 -10.13 4.27
N ASP A 26 0.19 -11.28 3.57
CA ASP A 26 1.44 -12.00 3.32
C ASP A 26 2.38 -11.18 2.41
N GLN A 27 1.84 -10.26 1.60
CA GLN A 27 2.60 -9.28 0.81
C GLN A 27 3.00 -8.01 1.57
N GLY A 28 2.68 -7.91 2.86
CA GLY A 28 3.02 -6.75 3.68
C GLY A 28 2.12 -5.52 3.45
N VAL A 29 0.97 -5.68 2.79
CA VAL A 29 0.03 -4.57 2.57
C VAL A 29 -0.58 -4.15 3.92
N PRO A 30 -0.50 -2.87 4.30
CA PRO A 30 -1.05 -2.38 5.57
C PRO A 30 -2.55 -2.62 5.69
N GLU A 31 -3.03 -2.88 6.91
CA GLU A 31 -4.43 -3.20 7.17
C GLU A 31 -5.42 -2.19 6.58
N GLY A 32 -5.17 -0.89 6.78
CA GLY A 32 -6.03 0.16 6.22
C GLY A 32 -6.06 0.18 4.68
N ALA A 33 -5.00 -0.28 4.00
CA ALA A 33 -4.98 -0.40 2.54
C ALA A 33 -5.71 -1.67 2.06
N ARG A 34 -5.66 -2.77 2.82
CA ARG A 34 -6.36 -4.03 2.49
C ARG A 34 -7.87 -3.83 2.38
N ASP A 35 -8.47 -3.06 3.27
CA ASP A 35 -9.91 -2.76 3.25
C ASP A 35 -10.35 -2.13 1.92
N HIS A 36 -9.51 -1.28 1.34
CA HIS A 36 -9.82 -0.68 0.06
C HIS A 36 -9.80 -1.73 -1.08
N PHE A 37 -8.81 -2.62 -1.12
CA PHE A 37 -8.77 -3.71 -2.10
C PHE A 37 -9.95 -4.68 -1.94
N LEU A 38 -10.34 -5.00 -0.70
CA LEU A 38 -11.47 -5.87 -0.41
C LEU A 38 -12.81 -5.26 -0.87
N ASN A 39 -12.95 -3.94 -0.76
CA ASN A 39 -14.15 -3.24 -1.25
C ASN A 39 -14.22 -3.24 -2.78
N GLU A 40 -13.09 -3.04 -3.46
CA GLU A 40 -13.00 -3.10 -4.92
C GLU A 40 -13.33 -4.49 -5.47
N MET A 41 -12.95 -5.56 -4.76
CA MET A 41 -13.21 -6.96 -5.15
C MET A 41 -14.69 -7.20 -5.54
N THR A 42 -15.62 -6.66 -4.74
CA THR A 42 -17.07 -6.79 -4.96
C THR A 42 -17.56 -6.08 -6.23
N GLY A 43 -16.81 -5.08 -6.69
CA GLY A 43 -17.09 -4.34 -7.91
C GLY A 43 -16.62 -5.03 -9.18
N THR A 44 -15.78 -6.06 -9.07
CA THR A 44 -15.16 -6.72 -10.22
C THR A 44 -16.10 -7.68 -10.94
N GLU A 45 -15.97 -7.75 -12.27
CA GLU A 45 -16.76 -8.68 -13.09
C GLU A 45 -16.37 -10.15 -12.83
N LEU A 46 -15.12 -10.39 -12.42
CA LEU A 46 -14.62 -11.71 -12.05
C LEU A 46 -15.40 -12.29 -10.87
N ILE A 47 -15.56 -11.51 -9.79
CA ILE A 47 -16.37 -11.95 -8.64
C ILE A 47 -17.83 -12.08 -8.99
N ARG A 48 -18.39 -11.16 -9.79
CA ARG A 48 -19.79 -11.29 -10.23
C ARG A 48 -20.01 -12.57 -11.02
N SER A 49 -19.09 -12.93 -11.91
CA SER A 49 -19.17 -14.16 -12.70
C SER A 49 -19.11 -15.39 -11.80
N TYR A 50 -18.15 -15.42 -10.87
CA TYR A 50 -18.02 -16.50 -9.88
C TYR A 50 -19.30 -16.67 -9.04
N LEU A 51 -19.86 -15.58 -8.52
CA LEU A 51 -21.10 -15.62 -7.73
C LEU A 51 -22.31 -16.08 -8.55
N ASN A 52 -22.25 -16.01 -9.87
CA ASN A 52 -23.29 -16.49 -10.78
C ASN A 52 -22.97 -17.89 -11.37
N GLY A 53 -22.03 -18.63 -10.78
CA GLY A 53 -21.78 -20.03 -11.10
C GLY A 53 -20.61 -20.28 -12.05
N ALA A 54 -19.81 -19.26 -12.38
CA ALA A 54 -18.53 -19.47 -13.04
C ALA A 54 -17.54 -20.20 -12.09
N PRO A 55 -16.47 -20.82 -12.63
CA PRO A 55 -15.43 -21.44 -11.83
C PRO A 55 -14.83 -20.48 -10.79
N GLU A 56 -14.37 -21.04 -9.67
CA GLU A 56 -13.71 -20.27 -8.63
C GLU A 56 -12.40 -19.66 -9.15
N PRO A 57 -12.21 -18.33 -9.03
CA PRO A 57 -10.98 -17.72 -9.47
C PRO A 57 -9.80 -18.11 -8.57
N SER A 58 -8.64 -18.23 -9.19
CA SER A 58 -7.37 -18.28 -8.49
C SER A 58 -7.12 -16.97 -7.72
N ILE A 59 -6.20 -17.02 -6.75
CA ILE A 59 -5.84 -15.82 -6.00
C ILE A 59 -5.17 -14.77 -6.89
N ASP A 60 -4.39 -15.22 -7.87
CA ASP A 60 -3.69 -14.33 -8.80
C ASP A 60 -4.68 -13.60 -9.73
N GLU A 61 -5.69 -14.31 -10.26
CA GLU A 61 -6.76 -13.69 -11.05
C GLU A 61 -7.56 -12.66 -10.24
N LEU A 62 -7.83 -12.97 -8.96
CA LEU A 62 -8.50 -12.05 -8.04
C LEU A 62 -7.69 -10.77 -7.83
N VAL A 63 -6.40 -10.90 -7.54
CA VAL A 63 -5.49 -9.77 -7.32
C VAL A 63 -5.38 -8.93 -8.60
N GLN A 64 -5.18 -9.56 -9.75
CA GLN A 64 -5.12 -8.86 -11.04
C GLN A 64 -6.41 -8.09 -11.34
N SER A 65 -7.56 -8.72 -11.10
CA SER A 65 -8.87 -8.10 -11.31
C SER A 65 -9.09 -6.89 -10.40
N VAL A 66 -8.68 -6.98 -9.14
CA VAL A 66 -8.76 -5.87 -8.17
C VAL A 66 -7.78 -4.76 -8.53
N TYR A 67 -6.55 -5.08 -8.91
CA TYR A 67 -5.56 -4.08 -9.33
C TYR A 67 -5.87 -3.44 -10.68
N ALA A 68 -6.69 -4.08 -11.50
CA ALA A 68 -7.16 -3.49 -12.76
C ALA A 68 -8.23 -2.41 -12.55
N THR A 69 -8.84 -2.31 -11.36
CA THR A 69 -9.79 -1.22 -11.07
C THR A 69 -9.05 0.11 -10.92
N GLU A 70 -9.71 1.22 -11.27
CA GLU A 70 -9.10 2.56 -11.15
C GLU A 70 -8.60 2.86 -9.74
N ARG A 71 -9.35 2.43 -8.72
CA ARG A 71 -8.96 2.60 -7.32
C ARG A 71 -7.82 1.66 -6.92
N GLY A 72 -7.83 0.43 -7.43
CA GLY A 72 -6.74 -0.54 -7.23
C GLY A 72 -5.41 -0.03 -7.76
N LYS A 73 -5.40 0.57 -8.95
CA LYS A 73 -4.21 1.22 -9.54
C LYS A 73 -3.68 2.35 -8.66
N LEU A 74 -4.57 3.28 -8.27
CA LEU A 74 -4.19 4.42 -7.43
C LEU A 74 -3.60 3.98 -6.07
N LEU A 75 -4.19 2.98 -5.43
CA LEU A 75 -3.70 2.47 -4.15
C LEU A 75 -2.32 1.83 -4.29
N ARG A 76 -2.08 1.13 -5.40
CA ARG A 76 -0.77 0.56 -5.68
C ARG A 76 0.28 1.66 -5.85
N GLU A 77 -0.03 2.70 -6.62
CA GLU A 77 0.86 3.85 -6.79
C GLU A 77 1.21 4.51 -5.45
N ILE A 78 0.22 4.68 -4.57
CA ILE A 78 0.43 5.25 -3.22
C ILE A 78 1.33 4.33 -2.35
N LEU A 79 1.13 3.01 -2.43
CA LEU A 79 1.95 2.05 -1.67
C LEU A 79 3.38 2.01 -2.21
N ASP A 80 3.56 2.04 -3.53
CA ASP A 80 4.86 2.07 -4.18
C ASP A 80 5.61 3.38 -3.84
N GLU A 81 4.91 4.52 -3.79
CA GLU A 81 5.46 5.81 -3.34
C GLU A 81 5.86 5.79 -1.86
N ALA A 82 5.03 5.21 -1.00
CA ALA A 82 5.32 5.10 0.43
C ALA A 82 6.56 4.23 0.70
N GLU A 83 6.69 3.11 -0.02
CA GLU A 83 7.88 2.25 0.05
C GLU A 83 9.14 2.99 -0.41
N GLN A 84 9.06 3.79 -1.47
CA GLN A 84 10.18 4.62 -1.93
C GLN A 84 10.56 5.69 -0.91
N LEU A 85 9.58 6.31 -0.23
CA LEU A 85 9.82 7.32 0.80
C LEU A 85 10.46 6.73 2.06
N ASP A 86 10.07 5.51 2.46
CA ASP A 86 10.70 4.82 3.59
C ASP A 86 12.07 4.21 3.24
N ALA A 87 12.27 3.80 1.98
CA ALA A 87 13.56 3.33 1.47
C ALA A 87 14.55 4.48 1.21
N ALA A 88 14.06 5.71 1.02
CA ALA A 88 14.93 6.88 0.91
C ALA A 88 15.75 7.02 2.21
N PRO A 89 17.09 7.16 2.13
CA PRO A 89 17.89 7.38 3.31
C PRO A 89 17.42 8.67 3.98
N LYS A 90 16.72 8.53 5.11
CA LYS A 90 16.34 9.66 5.97
C LYS A 90 17.65 10.30 6.38
N ALA A 91 17.97 11.46 5.79
CA ALA A 91 19.14 12.23 6.16
C ALA A 91 19.15 12.30 7.68
N THR A 92 20.17 11.72 8.31
CA THR A 92 20.19 11.69 9.76
C THR A 92 20.20 13.13 10.25
N ALA A 93 19.71 13.39 11.46
CA ALA A 93 19.82 14.74 12.04
C ALA A 93 21.26 15.27 11.98
N ARG A 94 22.25 14.36 12.01
CA ARG A 94 23.67 14.63 11.81
C ARG A 94 24.01 15.04 10.37
N ASP A 95 23.46 14.41 9.35
CA ASP A 95 23.69 14.78 7.93
C ASP A 95 23.11 16.16 7.61
N GLU A 96 21.96 16.49 8.18
CA GLU A 96 21.36 17.82 8.02
C GLU A 96 22.15 18.90 8.77
N GLN A 97 22.66 18.58 9.96
CA GLN A 97 23.59 19.46 10.69
C GLN A 97 24.91 19.67 9.91
N LEU A 98 25.45 18.63 9.28
CA LEU A 98 26.66 18.73 8.45
C LEU A 98 26.42 19.55 7.18
N ARG A 99 25.26 19.43 6.53
CA ARG A 99 24.87 20.31 5.41
C ARG A 99 24.78 21.77 5.83
N ARG A 100 24.10 22.07 6.95
CA ARG A 100 23.99 23.45 7.47
C ARG A 100 25.37 24.03 7.83
N LEU A 101 26.30 23.22 8.31
CA LEU A 101 27.69 23.63 8.54
C LEU A 101 28.43 23.94 7.24
N ALA A 102 28.18 23.20 6.16
CA ALA A 102 28.81 23.43 4.86
C ALA A 102 28.38 24.76 4.23
N ASP A 103 27.14 25.17 4.44
CA ASP A 103 26.57 26.42 3.92
C ASP A 103 27.04 27.67 4.66
N LEU A 104 27.64 27.52 5.85
CA LEU A 104 28.20 28.63 6.62
C LEU A 104 29.55 29.10 6.05
N PRO A 105 29.89 30.39 6.18
CA PRO A 105 31.23 30.90 5.86
C PRO A 105 32.32 30.16 6.67
N PRO A 106 33.51 29.91 6.12
CA PRO A 106 34.56 29.08 6.75
C PRO A 106 34.89 29.47 8.21
N ALA A 107 34.89 30.77 8.52
CA ALA A 107 35.17 31.28 9.86
C ALA A 107 34.09 30.93 10.90
N ALA A 108 32.83 30.72 10.47
CA ALA A 108 31.72 30.37 11.35
C ALA A 108 31.54 28.85 11.54
N ARG A 109 32.10 28.04 10.62
CA ARG A 109 31.92 26.57 10.64
C ARG A 109 32.48 25.91 11.90
N MET A 110 33.69 26.28 12.32
CA MET A 110 34.33 25.68 13.50
C MET A 110 33.57 25.98 14.80
N THR A 111 33.09 27.21 14.95
CA THR A 111 32.32 27.63 16.14
C THR A 111 30.99 26.89 16.20
N GLU A 112 30.29 26.80 15.08
CA GLU A 112 29.01 26.11 15.00
C GLU A 112 29.17 24.58 15.13
N ALA A 113 30.23 23.99 14.56
CA ALA A 113 30.51 22.56 14.70
C ALA A 113 30.78 22.15 16.15
N ARG A 114 31.48 23.00 16.92
CA ARG A 114 31.68 22.80 18.37
C ARG A 114 30.38 22.98 19.15
N ARG A 115 29.55 23.97 18.81
CA ARG A 115 28.24 24.20 19.43
C ARG A 115 27.30 22.99 19.27
N LEU A 116 27.38 22.33 18.11
CA LEU A 116 26.57 21.16 17.78
C LEU A 116 27.19 19.84 18.28
N GLY A 117 28.39 19.84 18.87
CA GLY A 117 29.07 18.64 19.38
C GLY A 117 29.55 17.67 18.30
N ILE A 118 29.83 18.18 17.09
CA ILE A 118 30.21 17.39 15.91
C ILE A 118 31.74 17.34 15.72
N ALA A 119 32.47 18.26 16.35
CA ALA A 119 33.93 18.46 16.23
C ALA A 119 34.73 17.75 17.33
#